data_AF-A0A6J4M5Y7-F1
#
_entry.id   AF-A0A6J4M5Y7-F1
#
_cell.length_a   1.000
_cell.length_b   1.000
_cell.length_c   1.000
_cell.angle_alpha   90.00
_cell.angle_beta   90.00
_cell.angle_gamma   90.00
#
_symmetry.space_group_name_H-M   'P 1'
#
loop_
_entity.id
_entity.type
_entity.pdbx_description
1 polymer ?
#
loop_
_entity_poly.entity_id
_entity_poly.type
_entity_poly.pdbx_seq_one_letter_code
_entity_poly.pdbx_strand_id
1 'polypeptide(L)' 'MTGKQQRRLGSLAVSALGLGCMGMSAFSGQGDDAEFLATIGLALDRGCTFLDTAAPA' A
#
# COMPACT_ATOMS: atom_id res chain seq x y z
N MET A 1 9.30 -8.28 15.70
CA MET A 1 8.32 -8.38 14.59
C MET A 1 6.96 -8.67 15.20
N THR A 2 6.10 -7.67 15.32
CA THR A 2 4.70 -7.85 15.72
C THR A 2 3.97 -8.66 14.63
N GLY A 3 3.30 -9.74 15.00
CA GLY A 3 2.66 -10.65 14.05
C GLY A 3 1.64 -9.96 13.15
N LYS A 4 1.50 -10.46 11.92
CA LYS A 4 0.59 -9.96 10.86
C LYS A 4 -0.87 -9.97 11.32
N GLN A 5 -1.29 -8.93 12.01
CA GLN A 5 -2.67 -8.75 12.45
C GLN A 5 -3.56 -8.48 11.23
N GLN A 6 -4.66 -9.22 11.09
CA GLN A 6 -5.68 -8.98 10.07
C GLN A 6 -6.93 -8.31 10.67
N ARG A 7 -7.68 -7.62 9.82
CA ARG A 7 -8.95 -6.96 10.11
C ARG A 7 -9.96 -7.30 9.01
N ARG A 8 -11.25 -7.20 9.33
CA ARG A 8 -12.33 -7.32 8.34
C ARG A 8 -12.77 -5.94 7.88
N LEU A 9 -12.85 -5.73 6.58
CA LEU A 9 -13.47 -4.57 5.95
C LEU A 9 -14.61 -5.09 5.06
N GLY A 10 -15.84 -5.01 5.57
CA GLY A 10 -16.97 -5.74 4.97
C GLY A 10 -16.67 -7.24 4.94
N SER A 11 -16.77 -7.85 3.75
CA SER A 11 -16.44 -9.27 3.53
C SER A 11 -14.94 -9.54 3.35
N LEU A 12 -14.11 -8.51 3.14
CA LEU A 12 -12.68 -8.66 2.86
C LEU A 12 -11.89 -8.83 4.16
N ALA A 13 -10.91 -9.75 4.15
CA ALA A 13 -9.89 -9.85 5.20
C ALA A 13 -8.62 -9.14 4.72
N VAL A 14 -8.17 -8.15 5.47
CA VAL A 14 -7.04 -7.28 5.12
C VAL A 14 -6.02 -7.22 6.24
N SER A 15 -4.78 -6.84 5.95
CA SER A 15 -3.81 -6.47 6.98
C SER A 15 -4.31 -5.29 7.82
N ALA A 16 -3.97 -5.28 9.11
CA ALA A 16 -4.38 -4.21 10.03
C ALA A 16 -3.75 -2.85 9.70
N LEU A 17 -2.63 -2.86 8.96
CA LEU A 17 -2.01 -1.69 8.35
C LEU A 17 -2.13 -1.80 6.84
N GLY A 18 -2.40 -0.67 6.16
CA GLY A 18 -2.40 -0.55 4.71
C GLY A 18 -1.26 0.34 4.21
N LEU A 19 -0.96 0.28 2.90
CA LEU A 19 -0.03 1.18 2.21
C LEU A 19 -0.82 2.24 1.44
N GLY A 20 -0.60 3.51 1.76
CA GLY A 20 -1.12 4.63 0.97
C GLY A 20 -0.23 4.91 -0.24
N CYS A 21 -0.84 5.01 -1.42
CA CYS A 21 -0.16 5.13 -2.71
C CYS A 21 -0.32 6.50 -3.37
N MET A 22 -0.88 7.51 -2.69
CA MET A 22 -1.08 8.86 -3.27
C MET A 22 0.22 9.49 -3.79
N GLY A 23 1.34 9.28 -3.06
CA GLY A 23 2.67 9.75 -3.43
C GLY A 23 3.36 8.98 -4.57
N MET A 24 2.71 7.94 -5.09
CA MET A 24 3.22 7.09 -6.18
C MET A 24 2.57 7.43 -7.53
N SER A 25 1.84 8.54 -7.59
CA SER A 25 1.09 8.97 -8.77
C SER A 25 1.74 10.21 -9.41
N ALA A 26 1.34 10.53 -10.65
CA ALA A 26 1.86 11.68 -11.39
C ALA A 26 1.70 13.04 -10.68
N PHE A 27 0.86 13.11 -9.64
CA PHE A 27 0.56 14.34 -8.89
C PHE A 27 1.56 14.64 -7.77
N SER A 28 2.46 13.71 -7.45
CA SER A 28 3.45 13.83 -6.37
C SER A 28 4.84 14.27 -6.81
N GLY A 29 5.02 14.65 -8.09
CA GLY A 29 6.30 15.09 -8.67
C GLY A 29 6.99 14.01 -9.50
N GLN A 30 8.28 14.21 -9.81
CA GLN A 30 9.16 13.20 -10.43
C GLN A 30 9.42 12.06 -9.45
N GLY A 31 8.46 11.17 -9.33
CA GLY A 31 8.64 9.88 -8.67
C GLY A 31 9.45 8.92 -9.54
N ASP A 32 10.31 8.12 -8.92
CA ASP A 32 10.97 7.00 -9.60
C ASP A 32 10.07 5.76 -9.52
N ASP A 33 9.59 5.29 -10.67
CA ASP A 33 8.78 4.08 -10.78
C ASP A 33 9.47 2.86 -10.12
N ALA A 34 10.79 2.79 -10.17
CA ALA A 34 11.54 1.72 -9.53
C ALA A 34 11.43 1.77 -7.99
N GLU A 35 11.45 2.96 -7.41
CA GLU A 35 11.26 3.16 -5.97
C GLU A 35 9.84 2.81 -5.53
N PHE A 36 8.84 3.16 -6.34
CA PHE A 36 7.44 2.82 -6.07
C PHE A 36 7.22 1.31 -6.09
N LEU A 37 7.73 0.63 -7.12
CA LEU A 37 7.66 -0.83 -7.21
C LEU A 37 8.39 -1.49 -6.04
N ALA A 38 9.57 -0.99 -5.65
CA ALA A 38 10.31 -1.50 -4.51
C ALA A 38 9.54 -1.33 -3.19
N THR A 39 8.88 -0.18 -3.00
CA THR A 39 8.06 0.12 -1.82
C THR A 39 6.86 -0.81 -1.71
N ILE A 40 6.15 -1.01 -2.83
CA ILE A 40 5.01 -1.95 -2.89
C ILE A 40 5.49 -3.38 -2.60
N GLY A 41 6.58 -3.82 -3.23
CA GLY A 41 7.17 -5.13 -3.01
C GLY A 41 7.49 -5.38 -1.53
N LEU A 42 8.16 -4.43 -0.88
CA LEU A 42 8.49 -4.52 0.54
C LEU A 42 7.23 -4.59 1.43
N ALA A 43 6.18 -3.85 1.10
CA ALA A 43 4.92 -3.89 1.84
C ALA A 43 4.28 -5.29 1.73
N LEU A 44 4.28 -5.88 0.54
CA LEU A 44 3.76 -7.23 0.29
C LEU A 44 4.56 -8.30 1.04
N ASP A 45 5.90 -8.22 1.00
CA ASP A 45 6.78 -9.14 1.74
C ASP A 45 6.52 -9.08 3.25
N ARG A 46 6.20 -7.89 3.76
CA ARG A 46 5.81 -7.66 5.16
C ARG A 46 4.39 -8.13 5.48
N GLY A 47 3.62 -8.58 4.50
CA GLY A 47 2.27 -9.09 4.65
C GLY A 47 1.18 -8.02 4.64
N CYS A 48 1.46 -6.85 4.07
CA CYS A 48 0.43 -5.90 3.73
C CYS A 48 -0.45 -6.48 2.62
N THR A 49 -1.77 -6.40 2.78
CA THR A 49 -2.75 -6.84 1.79
C THR A 49 -3.82 -5.78 1.54
N PHE A 50 -3.56 -4.54 1.93
CA PHE A 50 -4.45 -3.41 1.73
C PHE A 50 -3.67 -2.23 1.15
N LEU A 51 -3.99 -1.87 -0.09
CA LEU A 51 -3.41 -0.74 -0.81
C LEU A 51 -4.49 0.31 -1.02
N ASP A 52 -4.21 1.55 -0.64
CA ASP A 52 -5.11 2.69 -0.73
C ASP A 52 -4.61 3.69 -1.78
N THR A 53 -5.46 4.08 -2.73
CA THR A 53 -5.11 5.02 -3.80
C THR A 53 -6.35 5.78 -4.26
N ALA A 54 -6.16 6.87 -5.01
CA ALA A 54 -7.23 7.63 -5.62
C ALA A 54 -6.80 8.16 -6.99
N ALA A 55 -7.78 8.36 -7.87
CA ALA A 55 -7.59 9.14 -9.08
C ALA A 55 -7.53 10.64 -8.74
N PRO A 56 -6.86 11.48 -9.54
CA PRO A 56 -7.00 12.93 -9.42
C PRO A 56 -8.45 13.37 -9.59
N ALA A 57 -8.83 14.40 -8.84
CA ALA A 57 -10.13 15.06 -8.94
C ALA A 57 -10.22 15.93 -10.20
#